data_AF-A0AAV6BWN3-F1
#
_entry.id   AF-A0AAV6BWN3-F1
#
_cell.length_a   1.000
_cell.length_b   1.000
_cell.length_c   1.000
_cell.angle_alpha   90.00
_cell.angle_beta   90.00
_cell.angle_gamma   90.00
#
_symmetry.space_group_name_H-M   'P 1'
#
loop_
_entity.id
_entity.type
_entity.pdbx_description
1 polymer ?
#
loop_
_entity_poly.entity_id
_entity_poly.type
_entity_poly.pdbx_seq_one_letter_code
_entity_poly.pdbx_strand_id
1 'polypeptide(L)' 'MPAKVPWLPQTIPPGARPERCDVCGRVARIPWTLRRDIETKSLLRTWVCTNCQTLVERPEPE' A
#
# COMPACT_ATOMS: atom_id res chain seq x y z
N MET A 1 14.55 1.42 -12.42
CA MET A 1 13.46 1.61 -11.45
C MET A 1 13.49 3.06 -11.01
N PRO A 2 12.35 3.77 -10.91
CA PRO A 2 12.35 5.15 -10.44
C PRO A 2 12.93 5.25 -9.02
N ALA A 3 13.46 6.43 -8.68
CA ALA A 3 13.97 6.70 -7.34
C ALA A 3 12.84 6.48 -6.32
N LYS A 4 13.19 5.90 -5.17
CA LYS A 4 12.24 5.65 -4.11
C LYS A 4 11.84 6.95 -3.40
N VAL A 5 10.55 7.11 -3.12
CA VAL A 5 9.99 8.17 -2.29
C VAL A 5 10.40 7.91 -0.82
N PRO A 6 11.12 8.84 -0.16
CA PRO A 6 11.71 8.57 1.16
C PRO A 6 10.71 8.25 2.27
N TRP A 7 9.54 8.90 2.27
CA TRP A 7 8.51 8.76 3.31
C TRP A 7 7.53 7.61 3.06
N LEU A 8 7.66 6.90 1.94
CA LEU A 8 6.91 5.66 1.72
C LEU A 8 7.69 4.49 2.31
N PRO A 9 7.00 3.44 2.79
CA PRO A 9 7.66 2.22 3.25
C PRO A 9 8.64 1.67 2.22
N GLN A 10 9.86 1.40 2.67
CA GLN A 10 10.92 0.81 1.85
C GLN A 10 11.23 -0.64 2.25
N THR A 11 10.77 -1.05 3.43
CA THR A 11 10.91 -2.38 4.02
C THR A 11 9.56 -2.86 4.54
N ILE A 12 9.40 -4.18 4.65
CA ILE A 12 8.19 -4.80 5.20
C ILE A 12 8.27 -4.74 6.73
N PRO A 13 7.31 -4.09 7.42
CA PRO A 13 7.30 -4.05 8.88
C PRO A 13 7.18 -5.47 9.49
N PRO A 14 7.78 -5.73 10.66
CA PRO A 14 7.57 -6.97 11.38
C PRO A 14 6.08 -7.25 11.61
N GLY A 15 5.64 -8.49 11.39
CA GLY A 15 4.24 -8.89 11.56
C GLY A 15 3.29 -8.45 10.44
N ALA A 16 3.75 -7.68 9.44
CA ALA A 16 2.95 -7.39 8.27
C ALA A 16 2.68 -8.67 7.45
N ARG A 17 1.51 -8.74 6.83
CA ARG A 17 1.14 -9.79 5.87
C ARG A 17 1.21 -9.22 4.46
N PRO A 18 2.40 -9.24 3.80
CA PRO A 18 2.56 -8.68 2.47
C PRO A 18 1.86 -9.53 1.40
N GLU A 19 1.35 -8.86 0.39
CA GLU A 19 0.76 -9.46 -0.79
C GLU A 19 1.68 -9.33 -2.01
N ARG A 20 1.40 -10.12 -3.04
CA ARG A 20 2.07 -10.01 -4.33
C ARG A 20 1.69 -8.70 -5.01
N CYS A 21 2.70 -7.92 -5.37
CA CYS A 21 2.52 -6.73 -6.19
C CYS A 21 2.26 -7.14 -7.64
N ASP A 22 1.16 -6.64 -8.17
CA ASP A 22 0.72 -6.69 -9.56
C ASP A 22 1.69 -6.02 -10.53
N VAL A 23 2.39 -4.98 -10.10
CA VAL A 23 3.32 -4.20 -10.96
C VAL A 23 4.71 -4.82 -11.04
N CYS A 24 5.33 -5.17 -9.90
CA CYS A 24 6.71 -5.69 -9.87
C CYS A 24 6.83 -7.19 -9.55
N GLY A 25 5.72 -7.87 -9.29
CA GLY A 25 5.66 -9.31 -9.02
C GLY A 25 6.16 -9.75 -7.64
N ARG A 26 6.76 -8.88 -6.82
CA ARG A 26 7.29 -9.23 -5.50
C ARG A 26 6.20 -9.27 -4.42
N VAL A 27 6.35 -10.18 -3.45
CA VAL A 27 5.50 -10.24 -2.24
C VAL A 27 5.95 -9.14 -1.27
N ALA A 28 5.44 -7.94 -1.49
CA ALA A 28 5.93 -6.71 -0.86
C ALA A 28 4.85 -5.61 -0.74
N ARG A 29 3.61 -5.89 -1.13
CA ARG A 29 2.50 -4.93 -1.04
C ARG A 29 1.88 -5.04 0.35
N ILE A 30 1.94 -3.96 1.12
CA ILE A 30 1.48 -3.90 2.51
C ILE A 30 0.40 -2.82 2.68
N PRO A 31 -0.52 -2.98 3.65
CA PRO A 31 -1.41 -1.90 4.03
C PRO A 31 -0.61 -0.74 4.64
N TRP A 32 -1.03 0.50 4.37
CA TRP A 32 -0.32 1.69 4.83
C TRP A 32 -1.22 2.68 5.55
N THR A 33 -2.03 3.44 4.82
CA THR A 33 -2.90 4.47 5.39
C THR A 33 -4.36 4.10 5.22
N LEU A 34 -5.14 4.27 6.28
CA LEU A 34 -6.59 4.22 6.22
C LEU A 34 -7.11 5.65 6.18
N ARG A 35 -7.95 5.97 5.21
CA ARG A 35 -8.61 7.27 5.10
C ARG A 35 -10.09 7.09 4.87
N ARG A 36 -10.87 8.09 5.30
CA ARG A 36 -12.27 8.20 4.92
C ARG A 36 -12.38 9.09 3.69
N ASP A 37 -12.97 8.56 2.63
CA ASP A 37 -13.28 9.34 1.45
C ASP A 37 -14.32 10.42 1.77
N ILE A 38 -14.07 11.66 1.36
CA ILE A 38 -14.91 12.80 1.78
C ILE A 38 -16.25 12.79 1.06
N GLU A 39 -16.29 12.32 -0.18
CA GLU A 39 -17.48 12.34 -1.03
C GLU A 39 -18.38 11.15 -0.73
N THR A 40 -17.84 9.94 -0.80
CA THR A 40 -18.60 8.68 -0.63
C THR A 40 -18.73 8.25 0.83
N LYS A 41 -17.98 8.87 1.74
CA LYS A 41 -17.86 8.48 3.17
C LYS A 41 -17.35 7.06 3.41
N SER A 42 -16.90 6.37 2.37
CA SER A 42 -16.32 5.03 2.43
C SER A 42 -14.95 5.05 3.11
N LEU A 43 -14.57 3.95 3.76
CA LEU A 43 -13.21 3.74 4.25
C LEU A 43 -12.37 3.14 3.13
N LEU A 44 -11.25 3.80 2.82
CA LEU A 44 -10.29 3.34 1.83
C LEU A 44 -8.95 3.08 2.51
N ARG A 45 -8.38 1.93 2.23
CA ARG A 45 -7.02 1.59 2.64
C ARG A 45 -6.08 1.71 1.44
N THR A 46 -5.06 2.55 1.58
CA THR A 46 -3.95 2.63 0.64
C THR A 46 -2.97 1.49 0.92
N TRP A 47 -2.56 0.81 -0.13
CA TRP A 47 -1.58 -0.27 -0.13
C TRP A 47 -0.35 0.16 -0.92
N VAL A 48 0.83 -0.05 -0.34
CA VAL A 48 2.12 0.33 -0.93
C VAL A 48 3.01 -0.87 -1.14
N CYS A 49 3.68 -0.95 -2.29
CA CYS A 49 4.75 -1.92 -2.48
C CYS A 49 6.08 -1.41 -1.93
N THR A 50 6.68 -2.07 -0.95
CA THR A 50 7.97 -1.63 -0.37
C THR A 50 9.14 -1.72 -1.38
N ASN A 51 8.94 -2.49 -2.46
CA ASN A 51 9.91 -2.64 -3.54
C ASN A 51 9.82 -1.54 -4.60
N CYS A 52 8.68 -1.42 -5.29
CA CYS A 52 8.50 -0.48 -6.41
C CYS A 52 7.72 0.78 -6.05
N GLN A 53 7.22 0.87 -4.82
CA GLN A 53 6.48 2.00 -4.24
C GLN A 53 5.24 2.45 -5.01
N THR A 54 4.66 1.56 -5.82
CA THR A 54 3.33 1.79 -6.40
C THR A 54 2.26 1.73 -5.33
N LEU A 55 1.33 2.68 -5.39
CA LEU A 55 0.18 2.81 -4.51
C LEU A 55 -1.08 2.29 -5.19
N VAL A 56 -1.93 1.60 -4.44
CA VAL A 56 -3.28 1.20 -4.87
C VAL A 56 -4.22 1.43 -3.70
N GLU A 57 -5.41 1.92 -3.99
CA GLU A 57 -6.44 2.14 -2.97
C GLU A 57 -7.50 1.06 -3.10
N ARG A 58 -7.96 0.54 -1.96
CA ARG A 58 -8.99 -0.50 -1.89
C ARG A 58 -10.03 -0.09 -0.85
N PRO A 59 -11.33 -0.34 -1.08
CA PRO A 59 -12.32 -0.27 -0.02
C PRO A 59 -11.90 -1.17 1.14
N GLU A 60 -11.96 -0.62 2.35
CA GLU A 60 -11.77 -1.39 3.57
C GLU A 60 -13.14 -1.92 4.01
N PRO A 61 -13.31 -3.25 4.18
CA PRO A 61 -14.54 -3.79 4.76
C PRO A 61 -14.71 -3.27 6.20
N GLU A 62 -15.96 -2.98 6.58
CA GLU A 62 -16.32 -2.53 7.95
C GLU A 62 -16.07 -3.60 9.02
#